data_AF-A0A6M3Z365-F1
#
_entry.id   AF-A0A6M3Z365-F1
#
_cell.length_a   1.000
_cell.length_b   1.000
_cell.length_c   1.000
_cell.angle_alpha   90.00
_cell.angle_beta   90.00
_cell.angle_gamma   90.00
#
_symmetry.space_group_name_H-M   'P 1'
#
loop_
_entity.id
_entity.type
_entity.pdbx_description
1 polymer ?
#
loop_
_entity_poly.entity_id
_entity_poly.type
_entity_poly.pdbx_seq_one_letter_code
_entity_poly.pdbx_strand_id
1 'polypeptide(L)'
;MAKIQARNVDDALFARIEQSAMKNERSLEGEIRLALARQYPAGTTSPEILSSRQQWQKECGGRLRALFDRLSADGFFPGAGQPGPTRIADQVRIAHRLHVSPGLLLDCIDGAGELTRELAERIESRFGASADWLTTGDGKMFPLVILGTYFGVSWEEFFFPDDDERYVFGHCCKVSDEAA
;
A
#
# COMPACT_ATOMS: atom_id res chain seq x y z
N MET A 1 27.59 -15.22 -18.34
CA MET A 1 28.57 -14.63 -17.39
C MET A 1 28.54 -13.11 -17.56
N ALA A 2 28.26 -12.36 -16.49
CA ALA A 2 28.23 -10.89 -16.55
C ALA A 2 29.67 -10.35 -16.58
N LYS A 3 29.97 -9.52 -17.57
CA LYS A 3 31.28 -8.87 -17.73
C LYS A 3 31.27 -7.56 -16.95
N ILE A 4 32.07 -7.48 -15.89
CA ILE A 4 32.21 -6.25 -15.11
C ILE A 4 33.09 -5.28 -15.91
N GLN A 5 32.53 -4.15 -16.32
CA GLN A 5 33.29 -3.05 -16.95
C GLN A 5 33.26 -1.85 -16.02
N ALA A 6 34.40 -1.56 -15.39
CA ALA A 6 34.61 -0.31 -14.68
C ALA A 6 35.29 0.70 -15.63
N ARG A 7 34.81 1.95 -15.65
CA ARG A 7 35.44 3.08 -16.34
C ARG A 7 35.97 4.05 -15.27
N ASN A 8 37.15 4.64 -15.48
CA ASN A 8 37.82 5.56 -14.55
C ASN A 8 38.17 4.96 -13.18
N VAL A 9 38.87 3.82 -13.17
CA VAL A 9 39.48 3.31 -11.93
C VAL A 9 40.76 4.09 -11.67
N ASP A 10 40.94 4.57 -10.44
CA ASP A 10 42.17 5.24 -10.00
C ASP A 10 43.40 4.33 -10.21
N ASP A 11 44.46 4.85 -10.84
CA ASP A 11 45.68 4.09 -11.15
C ASP A 11 46.37 3.55 -9.89
N ALA A 12 46.31 4.27 -8.77
CA ALA A 12 46.86 3.82 -7.49
C ALA A 12 46.03 2.66 -6.92
N LEU A 13 44.72 2.66 -7.13
CA LEU A 13 43.85 1.55 -6.77
C LEU A 13 44.10 0.33 -7.65
N PHE A 14 44.29 0.54 -8.95
CA PHE A 14 44.61 -0.53 -9.90
C PHE A 14 45.94 -1.23 -9.55
N ALA A 15 47.01 -0.46 -9.31
CA ALA A 15 48.31 -0.99 -8.92
C ALA A 15 48.25 -1.80 -7.61
N ARG A 16 47.41 -1.38 -6.65
CA ARG A 16 47.22 -2.09 -5.39
C ARG A 16 46.49 -3.43 -5.58
N ILE A 17 45.53 -3.49 -6.51
CA ILE A 17 44.81 -4.73 -6.84
C ILE A 17 45.75 -5.68 -7.60
N GLU A 18 46.59 -5.18 -8.51
CA GLU A 18 47.62 -5.99 -9.18
C GLU A 18 48.61 -6.61 -8.19
N GLN A 19 49.12 -5.84 -7.24
CA GLN A 19 50.00 -6.36 -6.18
C GLN A 19 49.30 -7.44 -5.34
N SER A 20 48.02 -7.26 -5.02
CA SER A 20 47.23 -8.26 -4.30
C SER A 20 47.03 -9.54 -5.12
N ALA A 21 46.73 -9.40 -6.41
CA ALA A 21 46.55 -10.51 -7.34
C ALA A 21 47.84 -11.33 -7.51
N MET A 22 48.99 -10.65 -7.66
CA MET A 22 50.31 -11.28 -7.71
C MET A 22 50.62 -12.03 -6.41
N LYS A 23 50.38 -11.41 -5.25
CA LYS A 23 50.62 -12.03 -3.94
C LYS A 23 49.77 -13.28 -3.70
N ASN A 24 48.57 -13.31 -4.26
CA ASN A 24 47.60 -14.39 -4.08
C ASN A 24 47.61 -15.39 -5.26
N GLU A 25 48.57 -15.28 -6.18
CA GLU A 25 48.71 -16.13 -7.38
C GLU A 25 47.41 -16.23 -8.21
N ARG A 26 46.69 -15.11 -8.34
CA ARG A 26 45.40 -15.02 -9.02
C ARG A 26 45.46 -14.05 -10.18
N SER A 27 44.56 -14.23 -11.15
CA SER A 27 44.31 -13.21 -12.15
C SER A 27 43.69 -11.98 -11.49
N LEU A 28 43.94 -10.80 -12.05
CA LEU A 28 43.34 -9.54 -11.61
C LEU A 28 41.81 -9.64 -11.52
N GLU A 29 41.18 -10.21 -12.54
CA GLU A 29 39.73 -10.44 -12.58
C GLU A 29 39.27 -11.38 -11.45
N GLY A 30 40.03 -12.44 -11.17
CA GLY A 30 39.75 -13.38 -10.09
C GLY A 30 39.84 -12.73 -8.71
N GLU A 31 40.84 -11.87 -8.50
CA GLU A 31 41.01 -11.12 -7.25
C GLU A 31 39.90 -10.09 -7.05
N ILE A 32 39.54 -9.34 -8.10
CA ILE A 32 38.41 -8.40 -8.07
C ILE A 32 37.10 -9.13 -7.76
N ARG A 33 36.83 -10.25 -8.44
CA ARG A 33 35.61 -11.05 -8.22
C ARG A 33 35.52 -11.54 -6.78
N LEU A 34 36.64 -11.96 -6.21
CA LEU A 34 36.70 -12.48 -4.85
C LEU A 34 36.61 -11.37 -3.79
N ALA A 35 37.25 -10.22 -4.02
CA ALA A 35 37.11 -9.04 -3.18
C ALA A 35 35.66 -8.51 -3.20
N LEU A 36 35.04 -8.46 -4.38
CA LEU A 36 33.63 -8.09 -4.52
C LEU A 36 32.70 -9.09 -3.83
N ALA A 37 32.93 -10.40 -3.98
CA ALA A 37 32.12 -11.42 -3.31
C ALA A 37 32.26 -11.41 -1.78
N ARG A 38 33.41 -10.95 -1.25
CA ARG A 38 33.61 -10.75 0.20
C ARG A 38 32.95 -9.48 0.71
N GLN A 39 33.03 -8.39 -0.04
CA GLN A 39 32.49 -7.08 0.36
C GLN A 39 30.97 -7.01 0.15
N TYR A 40 30.49 -7.63 -0.91
CA TYR A 40 29.09 -7.81 -1.25
C TYR A 40 28.85 -9.32 -1.32
N PRO A 41 28.77 -10.01 -0.17
CA PRO A 41 28.24 -11.36 -0.17
C PRO A 41 26.91 -11.29 -0.92
N ALA A 42 26.72 -12.16 -1.91
CA ALA A 42 25.46 -12.23 -2.63
C ALA A 42 24.38 -12.28 -1.55
N GLY A 43 23.62 -11.18 -1.42
CA GLY A 43 22.64 -11.08 -0.39
C GLY A 43 21.80 -12.34 -0.53
N THR A 44 21.85 -13.21 0.46
CA THR A 44 20.86 -14.28 0.63
C THR A 44 19.53 -13.63 1.00
N THR A 45 19.11 -12.64 0.23
CA THR A 45 17.72 -12.37 -0.03
C THR A 45 17.38 -13.32 -1.17
N SER A 46 17.39 -14.63 -0.88
CA SER A 46 16.43 -15.49 -1.58
C SER A 46 15.11 -14.76 -1.47
N PRO A 47 14.46 -14.37 -2.58
CA PRO A 47 13.14 -13.75 -2.48
C PRO A 47 12.33 -14.68 -1.60
N GLU A 48 11.77 -14.13 -0.51
CA GLU A 48 10.96 -14.92 0.40
C GLU A 48 9.90 -15.61 -0.47
N ILE A 49 10.00 -16.93 -0.60
CA ILE A 49 9.07 -17.70 -1.43
C ILE A 49 7.79 -17.78 -0.62
N LEU A 50 6.94 -16.78 -0.80
CA LEU A 50 5.64 -16.72 -0.18
C LEU A 50 4.75 -17.79 -0.81
N SER A 51 4.00 -18.50 0.02
CA SER A 51 2.85 -19.24 -0.47
C SER A 51 1.83 -18.28 -1.11
N SER A 52 1.01 -18.78 -2.02
CA SER A 52 -0.05 -17.96 -2.64
C SER A 52 -0.96 -17.29 -1.60
N ARG A 53 -1.21 -17.94 -0.47
CA ARG A 53 -1.97 -17.35 0.66
C ARG A 53 -1.24 -16.15 1.26
N GLN A 54 0.05 -16.30 1.58
CA GLN A 54 0.83 -15.21 2.19
C GLN A 54 0.99 -14.03 1.23
N GLN A 55 1.21 -14.32 -0.06
CA GLN A 55 1.24 -13.28 -1.08
C GLN A 55 -0.08 -12.52 -1.12
N TRP A 56 -1.22 -13.24 -1.19
CA TRP A 56 -2.53 -12.62 -1.18
C TRP A 56 -2.81 -11.80 0.10
N GLN A 57 -2.42 -12.29 1.28
CA GLN A 57 -2.55 -11.57 2.55
C GLN A 57 -1.74 -10.27 2.55
N LYS A 58 -0.50 -10.30 2.04
CA LYS A 58 0.35 -9.11 1.91
C LYS A 58 -0.25 -8.09 0.95
N GLU A 59 -0.79 -8.54 -0.18
CA GLU A 59 -1.45 -7.66 -1.14
C GLU A 59 -2.72 -7.03 -0.54
N CYS A 60 -3.55 -7.81 0.17
CA CYS A 60 -4.71 -7.30 0.90
C CYS A 60 -4.32 -6.27 1.97
N GLY A 61 -3.29 -6.57 2.76
CA GLY A 61 -2.77 -5.64 3.78
C GLY A 61 -2.25 -4.33 3.18
N GLY A 62 -1.59 -4.41 2.02
CA GLY A 62 -1.17 -3.24 1.25
C GLY A 62 -2.35 -2.37 0.80
N ARG A 63 -3.42 -2.99 0.29
CA ARG A 63 -4.65 -2.29 -0.12
C ARG A 63 -5.39 -1.66 1.06
N LEU A 64 -5.49 -2.36 2.20
CA LEU A 64 -6.04 -1.80 3.44
C LEU A 64 -5.28 -0.58 3.91
N ARG A 65 -3.95 -0.64 3.91
CA ARG A 65 -3.10 0.50 4.26
C ARG A 65 -3.35 1.69 3.33
N ALA A 66 -3.38 1.45 2.02
CA ALA A 66 -3.67 2.49 1.04
C ALA A 66 -5.05 3.13 1.24
N LEU A 67 -6.07 2.33 1.57
CA LEU A 67 -7.41 2.83 1.89
C LEU A 67 -7.38 3.73 3.13
N PHE A 68 -6.74 3.30 4.21
CA PHE A 68 -6.72 4.09 5.45
C PHE A 68 -5.90 5.37 5.30
N ASP A 69 -4.80 5.31 4.56
CA ASP A 69 -3.99 6.48 4.25
C ASP A 69 -4.80 7.48 3.43
N ARG A 70 -5.63 6.98 2.51
CA ARG A 70 -6.54 7.83 1.74
C ARG A 70 -7.61 8.48 2.62
N LEU A 71 -8.26 7.71 3.51
CA LEU A 71 -9.24 8.25 4.46
C LEU A 71 -8.61 9.32 5.38
N SER A 72 -7.37 9.10 5.82
CA SER A 72 -6.62 10.05 6.64
C SER A 72 -6.31 11.33 5.85
N ALA A 73 -5.87 11.20 4.60
CA ALA A 73 -5.59 12.34 3.72
C ALA A 73 -6.86 13.15 3.40
N ASP A 74 -8.01 12.50 3.31
CA ASP A 74 -9.32 13.12 3.04
C ASP A 74 -9.96 13.76 4.29
N GLY A 75 -9.28 13.76 5.44
CA GLY A 75 -9.78 14.46 6.64
C GLY A 75 -10.75 13.65 7.50
N PHE A 76 -10.87 12.33 7.27
CA PHE A 76 -11.89 11.51 7.90
C PHE A 76 -11.69 11.31 9.42
N PHE A 77 -10.46 11.49 9.93
CA PHE A 77 -10.14 11.37 11.36
C PHE A 77 -9.80 12.72 12.00
N PRO A 78 -10.19 12.96 13.26
CA PRO A 78 -9.85 14.20 13.95
C PRO A 78 -8.33 14.40 14.05
N GLY A 79 -7.83 15.50 13.49
CA GLY A 79 -6.40 15.82 13.44
C GLY A 79 -5.65 15.15 12.28
N ALA A 80 -6.31 14.33 11.45
CA ALA A 80 -5.79 13.88 10.18
C ALA A 80 -6.06 14.98 9.13
N GLY A 81 -5.25 16.04 9.16
CA GLY A 81 -5.32 17.12 8.17
C GLY A 81 -4.02 17.28 7.39
N GLN A 82 -3.04 16.41 7.65
CA GLN A 82 -1.75 16.43 6.98
C GLN A 82 -1.57 15.14 6.19
N PRO A 83 -1.14 15.25 4.92
CA PRO A 83 -0.83 14.06 4.11
C PRO A 83 0.28 13.26 4.80
N GLY A 84 0.01 11.99 5.06
CA GLY A 84 0.93 11.11 5.78
C GLY A 84 0.31 9.74 6.06
N PRO A 85 1.11 8.79 6.53
CA PRO A 85 0.64 7.46 6.87
C PRO A 85 -0.38 7.53 8.01
N THR A 86 -1.40 6.67 7.94
CA THR A 86 -2.43 6.53 8.97
C THR A 86 -1.78 6.20 10.30
N ARG A 87 -2.05 7.01 11.32
CA ARG A 87 -1.49 6.81 12.65
C ARG A 87 -2.13 5.58 13.30
N ILE A 88 -1.39 4.90 14.19
CA ILE A 88 -1.92 3.75 14.94
C ILE A 88 -3.22 4.10 15.67
N ALA A 89 -3.33 5.32 16.23
CA ALA A 89 -4.56 5.78 16.88
C ALA A 89 -5.77 5.79 15.93
N ASP A 90 -5.56 6.13 14.66
CA ASP A 90 -6.62 6.13 13.64
C ASP A 90 -6.97 4.70 13.22
N GLN A 91 -6.00 3.81 13.11
CA GLN A 91 -6.24 2.38 12.88
C GLN A 91 -7.07 1.75 14.01
N VAL A 92 -6.79 2.10 15.27
CA VAL A 92 -7.60 1.66 16.42
C VAL A 92 -9.04 2.21 16.34
N ARG A 93 -9.21 3.49 15.97
CA ARG A 93 -10.54 4.08 15.77
C ARG A 93 -11.32 3.41 14.64
N ILE A 94 -10.63 3.05 13.55
CA ILE A 94 -11.20 2.28 12.43
C ILE A 94 -11.70 0.92 12.93
N ALA A 95 -10.86 0.17 13.67
CA ALA A 95 -11.23 -1.13 14.22
C ALA A 95 -12.49 -1.04 15.10
N HIS A 96 -12.60 -0.01 15.95
CA HIS A 96 -13.80 0.23 16.75
C HIS A 96 -15.04 0.51 15.89
N ARG A 97 -14.92 1.31 14.82
CA ARG A 97 -16.03 1.59 13.88
C ARG A 97 -16.48 0.36 13.09
N LEU A 98 -15.56 -0.57 12.84
CA LEU A 98 -15.83 -1.85 12.19
C LEU A 98 -16.31 -2.94 13.18
N HIS A 99 -16.38 -2.62 14.48
CA HIS A 99 -16.69 -3.57 15.55
C HIS A 99 -15.79 -4.81 15.53
N VAL A 100 -14.49 -4.60 15.33
CA VAL A 100 -13.46 -5.65 15.38
C VAL A 100 -12.37 -5.29 16.39
N SER A 101 -11.63 -6.29 16.86
CA SER A 101 -10.47 -6.03 17.71
C SER A 101 -9.37 -5.30 16.91
N PRO A 102 -8.68 -4.30 17.48
CA PRO A 102 -7.57 -3.63 16.80
C PRO A 102 -6.47 -4.60 16.35
N GLY A 103 -6.15 -5.63 17.16
CA GLY A 103 -5.15 -6.64 16.80
C GLY A 103 -5.47 -7.34 15.48
N LEU A 104 -6.71 -7.83 15.32
CA LEU A 104 -7.16 -8.44 14.06
C LEU A 104 -6.97 -7.50 12.86
N LEU A 105 -7.34 -6.22 13.00
CA LEU A 105 -7.17 -5.26 11.91
C LEU A 105 -5.69 -5.03 11.58
N LEU A 106 -4.83 -4.93 12.59
CA LEU A 106 -3.37 -4.76 12.44
C LEU A 106 -2.74 -5.98 11.77
N ASP A 107 -3.14 -7.19 12.16
CA ASP A 107 -2.67 -8.44 11.55
C ASP A 107 -3.02 -8.46 10.05
N CYS A 108 -4.23 -8.04 9.68
CA CYS A 108 -4.63 -7.91 8.27
C CYS A 108 -3.78 -6.86 7.53
N ILE A 109 -3.54 -5.68 8.13
CA ILE A 109 -2.71 -4.61 7.53
C ILE A 109 -1.28 -5.09 7.29
N ASP A 110 -0.72 -5.86 8.22
CA ASP A 110 0.63 -6.40 8.13
C ASP A 110 0.72 -7.64 7.22
N GLY A 111 -0.42 -8.13 6.71
CA GLY A 111 -0.52 -9.34 5.91
C GLY A 111 -0.13 -10.60 6.68
N ALA A 112 -0.24 -10.57 8.01
CA ALA A 112 -0.10 -11.73 8.90
C ALA A 112 -1.47 -12.41 9.12
N GLY A 113 -2.55 -11.64 9.01
CA GLY A 113 -3.93 -12.07 9.11
C GLY A 113 -4.63 -12.15 7.76
N GLU A 114 -5.68 -12.97 7.69
CA GLU A 114 -6.57 -13.05 6.54
C GLU A 114 -7.61 -11.93 6.57
N LEU A 115 -7.77 -11.21 5.46
CA LEU A 115 -8.87 -10.29 5.26
C LEU A 115 -10.10 -11.09 4.83
N THR A 116 -10.95 -11.48 5.78
CA THR A 116 -12.15 -12.26 5.47
C THR A 116 -13.14 -11.44 4.64
N ARG A 117 -13.99 -12.15 3.89
CA ARG A 117 -15.05 -11.53 3.09
C ARG A 117 -15.98 -10.68 3.96
N GLU A 118 -16.37 -11.17 5.13
CA GLU A 118 -17.24 -10.44 6.05
C GLU A 118 -16.60 -9.14 6.54
N LEU A 119 -15.28 -9.11 6.72
CA LEU A 119 -14.57 -7.90 7.11
C LEU A 119 -14.49 -6.92 5.93
N ALA A 120 -14.25 -7.40 4.71
CA ALA A 120 -14.26 -6.58 3.51
C ALA A 120 -15.65 -5.92 3.27
N GLU A 121 -16.73 -6.68 3.42
CA GLU A 121 -18.11 -6.18 3.30
C GLU A 121 -18.45 -5.14 4.39
N ARG A 122 -17.93 -5.31 5.62
CA ARG A 122 -18.07 -4.29 6.68
C ARG A 122 -17.31 -3.01 6.33
N ILE A 123 -16.12 -3.11 5.77
CA ILE A 123 -15.31 -1.97 5.33
C ILE A 123 -16.04 -1.23 4.21
N GLU A 124 -16.63 -1.96 3.27
CA GLU A 124 -17.47 -1.42 2.21
C GLU A 124 -18.68 -0.66 2.76
N SER A 125 -19.45 -1.29 3.64
CA SER A 125 -20.62 -0.67 4.26
C SER A 125 -20.25 0.59 5.08
N ARG A 126 -19.09 0.61 5.75
CA ARG A 126 -18.70 1.71 6.64
C ARG A 126 -17.96 2.86 5.96
N PHE A 127 -17.19 2.58 4.91
CA PHE A 127 -16.32 3.57 4.28
C PHE A 127 -16.59 3.76 2.78
N GLY A 128 -17.50 2.97 2.19
CA GLY A 128 -17.81 3.02 0.75
C GLY A 128 -16.72 2.44 -0.15
N ALA A 129 -15.73 1.75 0.42
CA ALA A 129 -14.63 1.15 -0.33
C ALA A 129 -15.02 -0.23 -0.88
N SER A 130 -14.68 -0.55 -2.13
CA SER A 130 -15.07 -1.83 -2.75
C SER A 130 -14.44 -3.03 -2.04
N ALA A 131 -15.27 -3.99 -1.60
CA ALA A 131 -14.82 -5.26 -1.03
C ALA A 131 -14.06 -6.12 -2.05
N ASP A 132 -14.49 -6.11 -3.32
CA ASP A 132 -13.80 -6.80 -4.41
C ASP A 132 -12.41 -6.22 -4.64
N TRP A 133 -12.27 -4.89 -4.72
CA TRP A 133 -10.97 -4.25 -4.83
C TRP A 133 -10.05 -4.58 -3.65
N LEU A 134 -10.60 -4.63 -2.43
CA LEU A 134 -9.83 -4.97 -1.23
C LEU A 134 -9.31 -6.40 -1.24
N THR A 135 -10.04 -7.35 -1.82
CA THR A 135 -9.72 -8.78 -1.78
C THR A 135 -8.97 -9.26 -3.02
N THR A 136 -9.36 -8.84 -4.22
CA THR A 136 -8.73 -9.27 -5.49
C THR A 136 -7.78 -8.23 -6.07
N GLY A 137 -7.99 -6.95 -5.75
CA GLY A 137 -7.27 -5.84 -6.38
C GLY A 137 -7.92 -5.34 -7.68
N ASP A 138 -9.03 -5.94 -8.11
CA ASP A 138 -9.73 -5.55 -9.33
C ASP A 138 -10.62 -4.33 -9.10
N GLY A 139 -10.82 -3.53 -10.16
CA GLY A 139 -11.68 -2.36 -10.11
C GLY A 139 -11.03 -1.15 -9.42
N LYS A 140 -11.82 -0.38 -8.67
CA LYS A 140 -11.40 0.86 -8.02
C LYS A 140 -11.66 0.79 -6.52
N MET A 141 -10.78 1.43 -5.74
CA MET A 141 -10.93 1.58 -4.28
C MET A 141 -12.30 2.14 -3.91
N PHE A 142 -12.73 3.21 -4.58
CA PHE A 142 -14.07 3.77 -4.46
C PHE A 142 -14.76 3.67 -5.83
N PRO A 143 -15.80 2.82 -5.97
CA PRO A 143 -16.56 2.75 -7.22
C PRO A 143 -17.31 4.06 -7.44
N LEU A 144 -17.35 4.51 -8.71
CA LEU A 144 -18.06 5.73 -9.08
C LEU A 144 -19.51 5.38 -9.41
N VAL A 145 -20.45 6.04 -8.72
CA VAL A 145 -21.86 6.02 -9.13
C VAL A 145 -22.05 7.11 -10.19
N ILE A 146 -22.44 6.71 -11.40
CA ILE A 146 -22.80 7.65 -12.46
C ILE A 146 -24.26 8.05 -12.26
N LEU A 147 -24.49 9.28 -11.83
CA LEU A 147 -25.83 9.84 -11.65
C LEU A 147 -26.39 10.32 -12.99
N GLY A 148 -27.68 10.05 -13.24
CA GLY A 148 -28.43 10.72 -14.32
C GLY A 148 -28.21 10.20 -15.74
N THR A 149 -28.02 8.90 -15.94
CA THR A 149 -28.03 8.29 -17.29
C THR A 149 -29.03 7.14 -17.39
N TYR A 150 -29.41 6.76 -18.62
CA TYR A 150 -30.40 5.70 -18.93
C TYR A 150 -30.06 4.31 -18.33
N PHE A 151 -28.82 4.11 -17.86
CA PHE A 151 -28.34 2.89 -17.18
C PHE A 151 -27.83 3.16 -15.74
N GLY A 152 -28.12 4.33 -15.16
CA GLY A 152 -27.71 4.71 -13.80
C GLY A 152 -28.92 5.00 -12.89
N VAL A 153 -28.64 5.22 -11.61
CA VAL A 153 -29.62 5.70 -10.62
C VAL A 153 -30.19 7.04 -11.09
N SER A 154 -31.51 7.17 -11.04
CA SER A 154 -32.16 8.44 -11.38
C SER A 154 -31.74 9.51 -10.36
N TRP A 155 -31.72 10.77 -10.77
CA TRP A 155 -31.42 11.87 -9.85
C TRP A 155 -32.40 11.91 -8.67
N GLU A 156 -33.64 11.50 -8.91
CA GLU A 156 -34.69 11.39 -7.88
C GLU A 156 -34.34 10.28 -6.88
N GLU A 157 -33.97 9.09 -7.35
CA GLU A 157 -33.59 7.95 -6.50
C GLU A 157 -32.33 8.22 -5.66
N PHE A 158 -31.40 9.03 -6.18
CA PHE A 158 -30.19 9.41 -5.43
C PHE A 158 -30.46 10.42 -4.31
N PHE A 159 -31.26 11.45 -4.58
CA PHE A 159 -31.56 12.50 -3.60
C PHE A 159 -32.73 12.16 -2.67
N PHE A 160 -33.62 11.27 -3.11
CA PHE A 160 -34.83 10.86 -2.42
C PHE A 160 -34.98 9.33 -2.44
N PRO A 161 -34.09 8.59 -1.77
CA PRO A 161 -34.34 7.18 -1.50
C PRO A 161 -35.65 7.05 -0.71
N ASP A 162 -36.51 6.10 -1.08
CA ASP A 162 -37.90 5.94 -0.59
C ASP A 162 -38.07 5.70 0.93
N ASP A 163 -37.01 5.80 1.73
CA ASP A 163 -37.07 5.64 3.19
C ASP A 163 -37.23 6.99 3.92
N ASP A 164 -38.44 7.15 4.46
CA ASP A 164 -39.05 8.32 5.07
C ASP A 164 -38.49 8.72 6.45
N GLU A 165 -37.17 8.57 6.70
CA GLU A 165 -36.59 8.96 8.00
C GLU A 165 -35.27 9.75 7.88
N ARG A 166 -35.41 11.08 8.04
CA ARG A 166 -34.39 12.04 8.48
C ARG A 166 -33.10 12.09 7.65
N TYR A 167 -33.16 12.86 6.58
CA TYR A 167 -31.98 13.36 5.87
C TYR A 167 -31.11 14.24 6.78
N VAL A 168 -29.97 13.71 7.23
CA VAL A 168 -28.84 14.52 7.67
C VAL A 168 -27.88 14.58 6.48
N PHE A 169 -27.93 15.68 5.73
CA PHE A 169 -26.89 15.99 4.75
C PHE A 169 -25.58 16.21 5.52
N GLY A 170 -24.75 15.16 5.58
CA GLY A 170 -23.38 15.28 6.05
C GLY A 170 -22.64 16.27 5.16
N HIS A 171 -22.13 17.34 5.76
CA HIS A 171 -21.34 18.43 5.16
C HIS A 171 -20.31 17.95 4.12
N CYS A 172 -20.69 17.77 2.86
CA CYS A 172 -19.73 17.56 1.77
C CYS A 172 -19.81 18.66 0.69
N CYS A 173 -20.80 19.55 0.74
CA CYS A 173 -20.85 20.74 -0.09
C CYS A 173 -21.09 21.98 0.77
N LYS A 174 -20.03 22.72 1.10
CA LYS A 174 -20.16 24.17 1.29
C LYS A 174 -20.32 24.75 -0.12
N VAL A 175 -21.55 24.99 -0.53
CA VAL A 175 -21.81 25.95 -1.61
C VAL A 175 -21.55 27.31 -0.99
N SER A 176 -20.43 27.93 -1.35
CA SER A 176 -20.20 29.34 -1.05
C SER A 176 -21.05 30.15 -2.01
N ASP A 177 -22.24 30.55 -1.56
CA ASP A 177 -22.95 31.68 -2.15
C ASP A 177 -22.35 32.96 -1.57
N GLU A 178 -21.47 33.62 -2.33
CA GLU A 178 -21.23 35.05 -2.20
C GLU A 178 -21.58 35.71 -3.55
N ALA A 179 -22.81 36.16 -3.65
CA ALA A 179 -23.23 37.19 -4.59
C ALA A 179 -24.16 38.17 -3.84
N ALA A 180 -23.58 39.28 -3.41
CA ALA A 180 -24.26 40.56 -3.18
C ALA A 180 -23.25 41.69 -3.38
#